data_AF-B9X984-F1
#
_entry.id   AF-B9X984-F1
#
_cell.length_a   1.000
_cell.length_b   1.000
_cell.length_c   1.000
_cell.angle_alpha   90.00
_cell.angle_beta   90.00
_cell.angle_gamma   90.00
#
_symmetry.space_group_name_H-M   'P 1'
#
loop_
_entity.id
_entity.type
_entity.pdbx_description
1 polymer ?
#
loop_
_entity_poly.entity_id
_entity_poly.type
_entity_poly.pdbx_seq_one_letter_code
_entity_poly.pdbx_strand_id
1 'polypeptide(L)'
;MSDITKIKEEFDKKVAEIKALMKNPQQDAGLLSNSIEFRDKNLIYSNSGGVWTSSKDKIENYPAKGYPYKRGVKLSFSVDGTSELEVEAGGGDDLYGVCTDIDEFSGMATVLPITNNFTGYLTFKKPGSDIKPGDKLHFNQHGELEKTTGTEKSINAIALSKVHKLTEELFIGLASVFGNRALKG
;
A
#
# COMPACT_ATOMS: atom_id res chain seq x y z
N MET A 1 0.10 0.94 -44.31
CA MET A 1 -0.01 -0.38 -43.66
C MET A 1 1.35 -1.02 -43.35
N SER A 2 2.40 -0.85 -44.17
CA SER A 2 3.77 -1.37 -43.88
C SER A 2 4.33 -0.94 -42.52
N ASP A 3 4.10 0.32 -42.13
CA ASP A 3 4.82 0.89 -40.97
C ASP A 3 4.20 0.47 -39.63
N ILE A 4 2.88 0.22 -39.61
CA ILE A 4 2.19 -0.29 -38.42
C ILE A 4 2.63 -1.73 -38.11
N THR A 5 2.83 -2.55 -39.14
CA THR A 5 3.30 -3.93 -38.97
C THR A 5 4.71 -3.98 -38.38
N LYS A 6 5.61 -3.10 -38.87
CA LYS A 6 6.97 -2.97 -38.32
C LYS A 6 6.99 -2.51 -36.87
N ILE A 7 6.15 -1.52 -36.53
CA ILE A 7 6.01 -1.04 -35.14
C ILE A 7 5.55 -2.18 -34.22
N LYS A 8 4.62 -3.01 -34.69
CA LYS A 8 4.12 -4.14 -33.91
C LYS A 8 5.21 -5.21 -33.69
N GLU A 9 5.97 -5.54 -34.73
CA GLU A 9 7.09 -6.48 -34.60
C GLU A 9 8.18 -5.98 -33.65
N GLU A 10 8.52 -4.70 -33.71
CA GLU A 10 9.47 -4.08 -32.78
C GLU A 10 8.96 -4.05 -31.33
N PHE A 11 7.66 -3.77 -31.15
CA PHE A 11 7.01 -3.81 -29.85
C PHE A 11 7.05 -5.23 -29.26
N ASP A 12 6.61 -6.24 -30.01
CA ASP A 12 6.57 -7.63 -29.57
C ASP A 12 7.98 -8.15 -29.22
N LYS A 13 9.00 -7.75 -29.99
CA LYS A 13 10.40 -8.09 -29.71
C LYS A 13 10.90 -7.48 -28.40
N LYS A 14 10.64 -6.19 -28.16
CA LYS A 14 11.04 -5.53 -26.90
C LYS A 14 10.31 -6.11 -25.69
N VAL A 15 9.04 -6.46 -25.84
CA VAL A 15 8.27 -7.15 -24.78
C VAL A 15 8.91 -8.50 -24.44
N ALA A 16 9.35 -9.26 -25.43
CA ALA A 16 10.03 -10.55 -25.22
C ALA A 16 11.39 -10.39 -24.51
N GLU A 17 12.19 -9.40 -24.92
CA GLU A 17 13.47 -9.09 -24.27
C GLU A 17 13.29 -8.69 -22.79
N ILE A 18 12.29 -7.85 -22.49
CA ILE A 18 11.94 -7.46 -21.12
C ILE A 18 11.48 -8.70 -20.32
N LYS A 19 10.61 -9.53 -20.88
CA LYS A 19 10.13 -10.77 -20.22
C LYS A 19 11.27 -11.73 -19.89
N ALA A 20 12.27 -11.86 -20.75
CA ALA A 20 13.43 -12.71 -20.50
C ALA A 20 14.32 -12.23 -19.33
N LEU A 21 14.32 -10.91 -19.06
CA LEU A 21 15.04 -10.32 -17.94
C LEU A 21 14.26 -10.41 -16.62
N MET A 22 12.95 -10.68 -16.67
CA MET A 22 12.12 -10.82 -15.48
C MET A 22 12.31 -12.22 -14.86
N LYS A 23 12.65 -12.28 -13.57
CA LYS A 23 12.75 -13.56 -12.82
C LYS A 23 11.40 -14.30 -12.71
N ASN A 24 10.28 -13.59 -12.85
CA ASN A 24 8.91 -14.11 -12.94
C ASN A 24 8.09 -13.21 -13.89
N PRO A 25 8.04 -13.50 -15.20
CA PRO A 25 7.31 -12.65 -16.15
C PRO A 25 5.79 -12.77 -15.91
N GLN A 26 5.20 -11.75 -15.28
CA GLN A 26 3.74 -11.62 -15.19
C GLN A 26 3.19 -11.38 -16.59
N GLN A 27 2.33 -12.28 -17.07
CA GLN A 27 1.67 -12.15 -18.38
C GLN A 27 0.37 -11.34 -18.33
N ASP A 28 -0.14 -11.04 -17.14
CA ASP A 28 -1.34 -10.24 -16.96
C ASP A 28 -0.97 -8.85 -16.45
N ALA A 29 -1.08 -7.86 -17.32
CA ALA A 29 -1.34 -6.47 -16.92
C ALA A 29 -2.82 -6.29 -16.51
N GLY A 30 -3.58 -7.38 -16.40
CA GLY A 30 -4.85 -7.39 -15.69
C GLY A 30 -4.57 -7.37 -14.19
N LEU A 31 -4.63 -6.18 -13.60
CA LEU A 31 -4.96 -6.04 -12.19
C LEU A 31 -6.09 -7.03 -11.86
N LEU A 32 -5.79 -8.04 -11.04
CA LEU A 32 -6.74 -8.90 -10.35
C LEU A 32 -8.09 -9.06 -11.07
N SER A 33 -8.10 -9.73 -12.22
CA SER A 33 -9.34 -9.99 -12.97
C SER A 33 -10.42 -10.59 -12.06
N ASN A 34 -11.48 -9.82 -11.85
CA ASN A 34 -12.75 -10.24 -11.27
C ASN A 34 -13.52 -11.09 -12.30
N SER A 35 -12.98 -12.26 -12.65
CA SER A 35 -13.83 -13.34 -13.13
C SER A 35 -14.80 -13.69 -12.00
N ILE A 36 -16.09 -13.50 -12.23
CA ILE A 36 -17.26 -13.82 -11.37
C ILE A 36 -17.34 -15.28 -10.86
N GLU A 37 -16.30 -16.07 -11.06
CA GLU A 37 -16.21 -17.42 -10.52
C GLU A 37 -15.77 -17.36 -9.06
N PHE A 38 -16.69 -17.72 -8.14
CA PHE A 38 -16.43 -17.98 -6.73
C PHE A 38 -15.52 -19.22 -6.55
N ARG A 39 -14.28 -19.15 -7.05
CA ARG A 39 -13.26 -20.17 -6.82
C ARG A 39 -11.98 -19.51 -6.36
N ASP A 40 -11.53 -19.91 -5.18
CA ASP A 40 -10.18 -19.61 -4.70
C ASP A 40 -9.17 -20.24 -5.68
N LYS A 41 -8.34 -19.40 -6.29
CA LYS A 41 -7.36 -19.83 -7.31
C LYS A 41 -6.06 -20.36 -6.68
N ASN A 42 -5.93 -20.37 -5.35
CA ASN A 42 -4.76 -20.85 -4.61
C ASN A 42 -3.41 -20.35 -5.20
N LEU A 43 -3.43 -19.12 -5.71
CA LEU A 43 -2.29 -18.47 -6.36
C LEU A 43 -1.39 -17.87 -5.27
N ILE A 44 -0.19 -18.40 -5.15
CA ILE A 44 0.86 -17.84 -4.27
C ILE A 44 1.56 -16.73 -5.05
N TYR A 45 1.18 -15.48 -4.80
CA TYR A 45 1.83 -14.32 -5.39
C TYR A 45 3.18 -14.05 -4.72
N SER A 46 4.26 -14.04 -5.51
CA SER A 46 5.51 -13.38 -5.11
C SER A 46 5.36 -11.90 -5.47
N ASN A 47 4.89 -11.09 -4.50
CA ASN A 47 4.64 -9.68 -4.69
C ASN A 47 5.93 -8.94 -5.10
N SER A 48 5.98 -8.40 -6.32
CA SER A 48 7.15 -7.66 -6.86
C SER A 48 7.24 -6.22 -6.33
N GLY A 49 6.29 -5.77 -5.50
CA GLY A 49 6.19 -4.41 -4.98
C GLY A 49 6.91 -4.12 -3.66
N GLY A 50 7.80 -5.02 -3.18
CA GLY A 50 8.55 -4.79 -1.94
C GLY A 50 7.73 -4.90 -0.65
N VAL A 51 6.59 -5.60 -0.71
CA VAL A 51 5.71 -5.90 0.43
C VAL A 51 5.88 -7.38 0.77
N TRP A 52 6.41 -7.69 1.96
CA TRP A 52 6.44 -9.08 2.45
C TRP A 52 5.05 -9.42 3.01
N THR A 53 4.34 -10.33 2.33
CA THR A 53 3.04 -10.83 2.78
C THR A 53 3.06 -12.35 2.95
N SER A 54 2.40 -12.84 3.99
CA SER A 54 2.15 -14.25 4.32
C SER A 54 0.96 -14.80 3.50
N SER A 55 0.86 -16.13 3.35
CA SER A 55 -0.32 -16.80 2.77
C SER A 55 -1.60 -16.63 3.60
N LYS A 56 -1.48 -16.05 4.80
CA LYS A 56 -2.60 -15.70 5.68
C LYS A 56 -2.98 -14.22 5.62
N ASP A 57 -2.24 -13.42 4.86
CA ASP A 57 -2.49 -11.99 4.79
C ASP A 57 -3.68 -11.73 3.87
N LYS A 58 -4.68 -11.05 4.42
CA LYS A 58 -5.81 -10.53 3.64
C LYS A 58 -5.40 -9.24 2.94
N ILE A 59 -5.57 -9.19 1.63
CA ILE A 59 -5.44 -7.96 0.84
C ILE A 59 -6.84 -7.64 0.31
N GLU A 60 -7.24 -6.37 0.43
CA GLU A 60 -8.57 -5.92 0.06
C GLU A 60 -8.47 -4.71 -0.86
N ASN A 61 -9.43 -4.56 -1.78
CA ASN A 61 -9.46 -3.46 -2.72
C ASN A 61 -10.72 -2.64 -2.52
N TYR A 62 -10.55 -1.32 -2.43
CA TYR A 62 -11.65 -0.37 -2.21
C TYR A 62 -11.48 0.84 -3.13
N PRO A 63 -12.58 1.49 -3.56
CA PRO A 63 -12.50 2.81 -4.18
C PRO A 63 -11.78 3.79 -3.25
N ALA A 64 -10.78 4.49 -3.79
CA ALA A 64 -9.96 5.45 -3.09
C ALA A 64 -10.60 6.83 -3.16
N LYS A 65 -10.82 7.44 -2.00
CA LYS A 65 -11.21 8.84 -1.89
C LYS A 65 -9.97 9.67 -1.58
N GLY A 66 -9.60 10.52 -2.55
CA GLY A 66 -8.32 11.25 -2.53
C GLY A 66 -7.15 10.34 -2.88
N TYR A 67 -5.97 10.60 -2.31
CA TYR A 67 -4.74 9.88 -2.62
C TYR A 67 -4.06 9.28 -1.37
N PRO A 68 -4.59 8.18 -0.80
CA PRO A 68 -4.05 7.56 0.42
C PRO A 68 -2.76 6.72 0.22
N TYR A 69 -2.00 6.93 -0.85
CA TYR A 69 -0.85 6.08 -1.19
C TYR A 69 0.21 6.05 -0.08
N LYS A 70 0.59 4.84 0.36
CA LYS A 70 1.56 4.58 1.44
C LYS A 70 1.19 5.18 2.80
N ARG A 71 -0.09 5.44 3.03
CA ARG A 71 -0.64 5.97 4.29
C ARG A 71 -1.54 4.94 4.97
N GLY A 72 -1.75 5.15 6.27
CA GLY A 72 -2.88 4.58 6.99
C GLY A 72 -4.19 5.03 6.35
N VAL A 73 -5.17 4.15 6.35
CA VAL A 73 -6.51 4.41 5.81
C VAL A 73 -7.59 4.09 6.83
N LYS A 74 -8.71 4.77 6.68
CA LYS A 74 -9.97 4.48 7.36
C LYS A 74 -11.05 4.21 6.32
N LEU A 75 -12.08 3.48 6.73
CA LEU A 75 -13.27 3.27 5.93
C LEU A 75 -14.12 4.54 5.92
N SER A 76 -14.63 4.89 4.74
CA SER A 76 -15.57 5.99 4.53
C SER A 76 -16.71 5.54 3.64
N PHE A 77 -17.81 6.28 3.65
CA PHE A 77 -18.96 6.03 2.79
C PHE A 77 -19.13 7.19 1.83
N SER A 78 -19.49 6.90 0.58
CA SER A 78 -19.76 7.94 -0.40
C SER A 78 -20.95 8.79 0.05
N VAL A 79 -20.80 10.12 -0.02
CA VAL A 79 -21.86 11.07 0.36
C VAL A 79 -23.02 11.00 -0.64
N ASP A 80 -22.72 10.61 -1.87
CA ASP A 80 -23.64 10.57 -3.01
C ASP A 80 -24.37 9.21 -3.14
N GLY A 81 -24.05 8.24 -2.29
CA GLY A 81 -24.74 6.94 -2.21
C GLY A 81 -24.49 5.99 -3.39
N THR A 82 -23.49 6.26 -4.24
CA THR A 82 -23.18 5.51 -5.46
C THR A 82 -22.14 4.39 -5.25
N SER A 83 -21.30 4.52 -4.23
CA SER A 83 -20.30 3.52 -3.78
C SER A 83 -20.60 3.10 -2.33
N GLU A 84 -20.77 1.80 -2.09
CA GLU A 84 -21.18 1.26 -0.78
C GLU A 84 -20.10 1.41 0.31
N LEU A 85 -18.80 1.46 -0.05
CA LEU A 85 -17.70 1.58 0.90
C LEU A 85 -16.43 2.07 0.19
N GLU A 86 -15.76 3.08 0.73
CA GLU A 86 -14.55 3.71 0.20
C GLU A 86 -13.45 3.74 1.26
N VAL A 87 -12.23 4.08 0.85
CA VAL A 87 -11.11 4.32 1.76
C VAL A 87 -10.53 5.71 1.55
N GLU A 88 -10.28 6.41 2.65
CA GLU A 88 -9.57 7.69 2.65
C GLU A 88 -8.41 7.66 3.64
N ALA A 89 -7.46 8.58 3.49
CA ALA A 89 -6.32 8.69 4.39
C ALA A 89 -6.83 8.93 5.83
N GLY A 90 -6.32 8.13 6.78
CA GLY A 90 -6.84 8.11 8.13
C GLY A 90 -5.98 7.29 9.09
N GLY A 91 -6.15 7.53 10.38
CA GLY A 91 -5.46 6.77 11.42
C GLY A 91 -6.06 7.03 12.79
N GLY A 92 -5.26 6.90 13.85
CA GLY A 92 -5.77 6.94 15.22
C GLY A 92 -6.75 5.81 15.51
N ASP A 93 -7.88 6.14 16.13
CA ASP A 93 -8.90 5.15 16.53
C ASP A 93 -9.67 4.56 15.33
N ASP A 94 -9.68 5.25 14.17
CA ASP A 94 -10.38 4.82 12.95
C ASP A 94 -9.46 4.07 11.97
N LEU A 95 -8.22 3.75 12.38
CA LEU A 95 -7.26 3.06 11.51
C LEU A 95 -7.79 1.67 11.13
N TYR A 96 -8.10 1.51 9.85
CA TYR A 96 -8.54 0.25 9.27
C TYR A 96 -7.36 -0.59 8.76
N GLY A 97 -6.42 0.07 8.08
CA GLY A 97 -5.32 -0.59 7.40
C GLY A 97 -4.34 0.39 6.79
N VAL A 98 -3.52 -0.11 5.89
CA VAL A 98 -2.51 0.68 5.17
C VAL A 98 -2.74 0.50 3.68
N CYS A 99 -2.85 1.61 2.95
CA CYS A 99 -2.89 1.57 1.50
C CYS A 99 -1.47 1.39 0.96
N THR A 100 -1.23 0.27 0.28
CA THR A 100 0.09 -0.04 -0.30
C THR A 100 0.22 0.40 -1.74
N ASP A 101 -0.90 0.48 -2.45
CA ASP A 101 -0.94 0.85 -3.86
C ASP A 101 -2.29 1.46 -4.25
N ILE A 102 -2.28 2.26 -5.32
CA ILE A 102 -3.49 2.84 -5.92
C ILE A 102 -3.40 2.65 -7.43
N ASP A 103 -4.42 2.01 -8.01
CA ASP A 103 -4.62 2.06 -9.45
C ASP A 103 -5.26 3.40 -9.83
N GLU A 104 -4.47 4.29 -10.41
CA GLU A 104 -4.91 5.62 -10.82
C GLU A 104 -5.94 5.60 -11.95
N PHE A 105 -6.02 4.51 -12.73
CA PHE A 105 -7.01 4.39 -13.80
C PHE A 105 -8.41 4.08 -13.27
N SER A 106 -8.52 3.10 -12.37
CA SER A 106 -9.81 2.71 -11.78
C SER A 106 -10.15 3.48 -10.49
N GLY A 107 -9.18 4.16 -9.89
CA GLY A 107 -9.32 4.79 -8.58
C GLY A 107 -9.39 3.79 -7.43
N MET A 108 -8.87 2.56 -7.61
CA MET A 108 -8.94 1.50 -6.59
C MET A 108 -7.67 1.47 -5.74
N ALA A 109 -7.81 1.60 -4.43
CA ALA A 109 -6.75 1.42 -3.46
C ALA A 109 -6.64 -0.06 -3.03
N THR A 110 -5.41 -0.57 -3.04
CA THR A 110 -5.04 -1.84 -2.42
C THR A 110 -4.69 -1.61 -0.96
N VAL A 111 -5.44 -2.24 -0.06
CA VAL A 111 -5.36 -2.07 1.39
C VAL A 111 -4.95 -3.37 2.06
N LEU A 112 -3.95 -3.26 2.93
CA LEU A 112 -3.64 -4.29 3.93
C LEU A 112 -4.31 -3.91 5.26
N PRO A 113 -5.29 -4.69 5.75
CA PRO A 113 -5.90 -4.47 7.05
C PRO A 113 -4.85 -4.44 8.16
N ILE A 114 -5.06 -3.60 9.18
CA ILE A 114 -4.10 -3.40 10.27
C ILE A 114 -3.89 -4.66 11.10
N THR A 115 -4.75 -5.68 10.96
CA THR A 115 -4.58 -6.98 11.59
C THR A 115 -3.41 -7.78 11.02
N ASN A 116 -2.92 -7.42 9.83
CA ASN A 116 -1.79 -8.09 9.21
C ASN A 116 -0.47 -7.43 9.65
N ASN A 117 0.59 -8.22 9.68
CA ASN A 117 1.94 -7.68 9.83
C ASN A 117 2.45 -7.30 8.44
N PHE A 118 3.00 -6.10 8.30
CA PHE A 118 3.48 -5.60 7.03
C PHE A 118 4.76 -4.80 7.25
N THR A 119 5.73 -4.94 6.34
CA THR A 119 6.92 -4.10 6.33
C THR A 119 7.06 -3.44 4.98
N GLY A 120 7.27 -2.13 4.97
CA GLY A 120 7.48 -1.39 3.73
C GLY A 120 7.69 0.11 3.96
N TYR A 121 7.88 0.81 2.85
CA TYR A 121 8.07 2.26 2.86
C TYR A 121 6.75 2.98 3.01
N LEU A 122 6.62 3.79 4.06
CA LEU A 122 5.40 4.50 4.43
C LEU A 122 5.63 6.00 4.60
N THR A 123 4.55 6.76 4.45
CA THR A 123 4.57 8.22 4.62
C THR A 123 4.72 8.61 6.09
N PHE A 124 5.59 9.57 6.34
CA PHE A 124 5.82 10.15 7.66
C PHE A 124 5.30 11.58 7.69
N LYS A 125 4.77 11.99 8.84
CA LYS A 125 4.54 13.40 9.13
C LYS A 125 5.88 14.12 9.09
N LYS A 126 5.89 15.36 8.60
CA LYS A 126 7.09 16.21 8.57
C LYS A 126 7.87 16.07 9.89
N PRO A 127 9.08 15.48 9.86
CA PRO A 127 9.77 15.13 11.09
C PRO A 127 10.25 16.41 11.76
N GLY A 128 9.61 16.78 12.87
CA GLY A 128 10.15 17.78 13.81
C GLY A 128 11.26 17.20 14.70
N SER A 129 11.40 15.87 14.74
CA SER A 129 12.43 15.13 15.48
C SER A 129 13.01 14.02 14.59
N ASP A 130 14.32 13.79 14.66
CA ASP A 130 15.00 12.72 13.91
C ASP A 130 14.44 11.35 14.30
N ILE A 131 13.66 10.76 13.40
CA ILE A 131 13.20 9.37 13.53
C ILE A 131 14.38 8.43 13.27
N LYS A 132 14.62 7.53 14.21
CA LYS A 132 15.69 6.54 14.18
C LYS A 132 15.12 5.12 14.12
N PRO A 133 15.85 4.16 13.55
CA PRO A 133 15.48 2.75 13.66
C PRO A 133 15.23 2.36 15.12
N GLY A 134 14.14 1.64 15.38
CA GLY A 134 13.68 1.25 16.71
C GLY A 134 12.68 2.22 17.34
N ASP A 135 12.47 3.41 16.79
CA ASP A 135 11.45 4.34 17.28
C ASP A 135 10.04 3.76 17.09
N LYS A 136 9.22 3.89 18.13
CA LYS A 136 7.81 3.46 18.12
C LYS A 136 6.93 4.51 17.47
N LEU A 137 6.09 4.09 16.54
CA LEU A 137 5.28 4.95 15.69
C LEU A 137 3.78 4.61 15.79
N HIS A 138 2.96 5.60 15.50
CA HIS A 138 1.53 5.45 15.32
C HIS A 138 1.09 6.18 14.04
N PHE A 139 -0.04 5.79 13.48
CA PHE A 139 -0.66 6.52 12.37
C PHE A 139 -1.49 7.68 12.93
N ASN A 140 -1.19 8.90 12.50
CA ASN A 140 -1.95 10.10 12.86
C ASN A 140 -3.30 10.16 12.11
N GLN A 141 -4.10 11.21 12.36
CA GLN A 141 -5.41 11.37 11.72
C GLN A 141 -5.38 11.49 10.19
N HIS A 142 -4.21 11.77 9.60
CA HIS A 142 -3.99 11.87 8.15
C HIS A 142 -3.36 10.59 7.57
N GLY A 143 -3.25 9.52 8.36
CA GLY A 143 -2.62 8.27 7.95
C GLY A 143 -1.10 8.34 7.80
N GLU A 144 -0.45 9.36 8.34
CA GLU A 144 1.01 9.47 8.32
C GLU A 144 1.61 8.92 9.61
N LEU A 145 2.80 8.35 9.51
CA LEU A 145 3.53 7.87 10.68
C LEU A 145 4.12 9.04 11.47
N GLU A 146 3.88 9.02 12.78
CA GLU A 146 4.43 9.97 13.74
C GLU A 146 5.01 9.22 14.95
N LYS A 147 6.10 9.76 15.50
CA LYS A 147 6.74 9.21 16.68
C LYS A 147 5.80 9.30 17.88
N THR A 148 5.73 8.21 18.63
CA THR A 148 4.92 8.13 19.86
C THR A 148 5.56 9.01 20.94
N THR A 149 4.79 9.88 21.57
CA THR A 149 5.22 10.76 22.68
C THR A 149 4.85 10.23 24.06
N GLY A 150 4.07 9.15 24.11
CA GLY A 150 3.67 8.45 25.34
C GLY A 150 2.22 8.70 25.76
N THR A 151 1.52 9.61 25.11
CA THR A 151 0.07 9.86 25.29
C THR A 151 -0.81 9.01 24.38
N GLU A 152 -0.23 8.42 23.34
CA GLU A 152 -0.95 7.67 22.31
C GLU A 152 -1.33 6.28 22.84
N LYS A 153 -2.57 5.87 22.54
CA LYS A 153 -3.15 4.62 23.01
C LYS A 153 -2.63 3.39 22.27
N SER A 154 -2.06 3.56 21.08
CA SER A 154 -1.59 2.48 20.21
C SER A 154 -0.22 2.77 19.65
N ILE A 155 0.63 1.73 19.67
CA ILE A 155 1.81 1.64 18.82
C ILE A 155 1.45 0.67 17.71
N ASN A 156 1.55 1.14 16.47
CA ASN A 156 1.17 0.36 15.28
C ASN A 156 2.39 -0.06 14.46
N ALA A 157 3.50 0.68 14.60
CA ALA A 157 4.69 0.43 13.80
C ALA A 157 5.99 0.76 14.54
N ILE A 158 7.10 0.25 14.02
CA ILE A 158 8.47 0.57 14.43
C ILE A 158 9.23 1.04 13.19
N ALA A 159 9.98 2.13 13.32
CA ALA A 159 10.89 2.60 12.29
C ALA A 159 12.02 1.59 12.08
N LEU A 160 12.30 1.23 10.83
CA LEU A 160 13.45 0.38 10.45
C LEU A 160 14.56 1.16 9.76
N SER A 161 14.27 2.36 9.25
CA SER A 161 15.25 3.26 8.64
C SER A 161 15.13 4.68 9.17
N LYS A 162 16.09 5.53 8.78
CA LYS A 162 15.89 6.99 8.83
C LYS A 162 14.82 7.38 7.81
N VAL A 163 14.21 8.55 8.03
CA VAL A 163 13.23 9.13 7.11
C VAL A 163 13.94 9.95 6.04
N HIS A 164 13.51 9.77 4.80
CA HIS A 164 13.99 10.47 3.62
C HIS A 164 12.96 11.48 3.15
N LYS A 165 13.41 12.69 2.83
CA LYS A 165 12.59 13.73 2.21
C LYS A 165 12.45 13.43 0.72
N LEU A 166 11.23 13.29 0.22
CA LEU A 166 10.95 13.19 -1.22
C LEU A 166 10.59 14.55 -1.80
N THR A 167 9.72 15.30 -1.13
CA THR A 167 9.33 16.68 -1.48
C THR A 167 9.30 17.56 -0.23
N GLU A 168 8.90 18.83 -0.33
CA GLU A 168 8.79 19.72 0.85
C GLU A 168 7.78 19.22 1.89
N GLU A 169 6.77 18.50 1.43
CA GLU A 169 5.66 18.02 2.25
C GLU A 169 5.67 16.49 2.42
N LEU A 170 6.36 15.75 1.54
CA LEU A 170 6.36 14.29 1.56
C LEU A 170 7.67 13.71 2.12
N PHE A 171 7.52 12.90 3.16
CA PHE A 171 8.59 12.18 3.82
C PHE A 171 8.28 10.68 3.82
N ILE A 172 9.28 9.85 3.54
CA ILE A 172 9.12 8.40 3.45
C ILE A 172 10.20 7.69 4.29
N GLY A 173 9.84 6.58 4.91
CA GLY A 173 10.78 5.75 5.66
C GLY A 173 10.32 4.30 5.69
N LEU A 174 11.25 3.39 5.91
CA LEU A 174 10.94 1.97 6.10
C LEU A 174 10.38 1.77 7.51
N ALA A 175 9.21 1.17 7.61
CA ALA A 175 8.58 0.83 8.88
C ALA A 175 8.03 -0.60 8.87
N SER A 176 8.05 -1.24 10.04
CA SER A 176 7.38 -2.51 10.28
C SER A 176 6.11 -2.25 11.07
N VAL A 177 4.96 -2.56 10.47
CA VAL A 177 3.62 -2.46 11.03
C VAL A 177 3.25 -3.83 11.60
N PHE A 178 2.79 -3.85 12.85
CA PHE A 178 2.45 -5.09 13.55
C PHE A 178 1.07 -4.98 14.19
N GLY A 179 0.04 -5.44 13.49
CA GLY A 179 -1.25 -5.77 14.11
C GLY A 179 -1.97 -4.62 14.83
N ASN A 180 -3.11 -4.94 15.45
CA ASN A 180 -3.79 -3.99 16.33
C ASN A 180 -3.21 -4.05 17.77
N ARG A 181 -2.93 -2.87 18.33
CA ARG A 181 -2.61 -2.58 19.74
C ARG A 181 -1.60 -3.52 20.41
N ALA A 182 -0.32 -3.22 20.26
CA ALA A 182 0.56 -3.39 21.41
C ALA A 182 0.10 -2.38 22.49
N LEU A 183 -0.70 -2.84 23.46
CA LEU A 183 -0.99 -2.06 24.66
C LEU A 183 0.32 -1.73 25.35
N LYS A 184 0.42 -0.51 25.90
CA LYS A 184 1.59 -0.03 26.64
C LYS A 184 1.98 -1.06 27.70
N GLY A 185 3.13 -1.71 27.51
CA GLY A 185 3.81 -2.48 28.56
C GLY A 185 4.52 -1.56 29.54
#